data_AF-A0A9D5LP12-F1
#
_entry.id   AF-A0A9D5LP12-F1
#
_cell.length_a   1.000
_cell.length_b   1.000
_cell.length_c   1.000
_cell.angle_alpha   90.00
_cell.angle_beta   90.00
_cell.angle_gamma   90.00
#
_symmetry.space_group_name_H-M   'P 1'
#
loop_
_entity.id
_entity.type
_entity.pdbx_description
1 polymer ?
#
loop_
_entity_poly.entity_id
_entity_poly.type
_entity_poly.pdbx_seq_one_letter_code
_entity_poly.pdbx_strand_id
1 'polypeptide(L)' 'MNIQEIIAQLKEKFGDIDVSKVTQHLQGLDLKNLNLTEIISKLHAEGLLKNEGLVDNIKEKAGDLLGNLFHKN' A
#
# COMPACT_ATOMS: atom_id res chain seq x y z
N MET A 1 0.37 -0.52 13.64
CA MET A 1 0.04 -1.69 12.80
C MET A 1 1.15 -2.71 12.89
N ASN A 2 0.82 -4.00 12.88
CA ASN A 2 1.80 -5.07 12.79
C ASN A 2 2.08 -5.42 11.31
N ILE A 3 3.33 -5.75 10.97
CA ILE A 3 3.73 -6.22 9.64
C ILE A 3 2.91 -7.45 9.22
N GLN A 4 2.66 -8.36 10.17
CA GLN A 4 1.84 -9.57 9.90
C GLN A 4 0.41 -9.22 9.51
N GLU A 5 -0.21 -8.21 10.15
CA GLU A 5 -1.55 -7.74 9.79
C GLU A 5 -1.57 -7.08 8.40
N ILE A 6 -0.53 -6.32 8.07
CA ILE A 6 -0.38 -5.70 6.74
C ILE A 6 -0.27 -6.79 5.67
N ILE A 7 0.61 -7.78 5.87
CA ILE A 7 0.82 -8.88 4.92
C ILE A 7 -0.47 -9.69 4.74
N ALA A 8 -1.21 -9.97 5.81
CA ALA A 8 -2.49 -10.67 5.73
C ALA A 8 -3.49 -9.90 4.86
N GLN A 9 -3.64 -8.59 5.09
CA GLN A 9 -4.52 -7.74 4.29
C GLN A 9 -4.06 -7.62 2.83
N LEU A 10 -2.75 -7.56 2.60
CA LEU A 10 -2.20 -7.54 1.25
C LEU A 10 -2.45 -8.87 0.52
N LYS A 11 -2.27 -10.02 1.19
CA LYS A 11 -2.59 -11.33 0.62
C LYS A 11 -4.07 -11.46 0.30
N GLU A 12 -4.95 -10.96 1.17
CA GLU A 12 -6.39 -10.99 0.95
C GLU A 12 -6.81 -10.12 -0.24
N LYS A 13 -6.20 -8.94 -0.40
CA LYS A 13 -6.52 -7.98 -1.48
C LYS A 13 -5.84 -8.30 -2.81
N PHE A 14 -4.57 -8.70 -2.78
CA PHE A 14 -3.72 -8.84 -3.96
C PHE A 14 -3.43 -10.31 -4.32
N GLY A 15 -3.80 -11.26 -3.46
CA GLY A 15 -3.57 -12.68 -3.68
C GLY A 15 -2.11 -13.07 -3.49
N ASP A 16 -1.48 -13.54 -4.57
CA ASP A 16 -0.09 -13.98 -4.56
C ASP A 16 0.85 -12.76 -4.53
N ILE A 17 1.37 -12.48 -3.33
CA ILE A 17 2.39 -11.45 -3.10
C ILE A 17 3.69 -12.10 -2.66
N ASP A 18 4.80 -11.48 -3.04
CA ASP A 18 6.13 -11.88 -2.56
C ASP A 18 6.31 -11.40 -1.11
N VAL A 19 5.84 -12.22 -0.16
CA VAL A 19 5.84 -11.90 1.27
C VAL A 19 7.23 -11.55 1.77
N SER A 20 8.28 -12.21 1.26
CA SER A 20 9.65 -11.95 1.69
C SER A 20 10.08 -10.53 1.31
N LYS A 21 9.87 -10.14 0.05
CA LYS A 21 10.21 -8.78 -0.40
C LYS A 21 9.34 -7.72 0.26
N VAL A 22 8.04 -7.97 0.39
CA VAL A 22 7.12 -7.07 1.10
C VAL A 22 7.57 -6.88 2.54
N THR A 23 7.90 -7.96 3.25
CA THR A 23 8.38 -7.89 4.64
C THR A 23 9.68 -7.10 4.74
N GLN A 24 10.66 -7.35 3.86
CA GLN A 24 11.91 -6.60 3.86
C GLN A 24 11.69 -5.10 3.59
N HIS A 25 10.82 -4.76 2.64
CA HIS A 25 10.50 -3.35 2.36
C HIS A 25 9.79 -2.70 3.56
N LEU A 26 8.83 -3.38 4.17
CA LEU A 26 8.11 -2.90 5.35
C LEU A 26 9.01 -2.75 6.59
N GLN A 27 10.02 -3.59 6.76
CA GLN A 27 11.00 -3.49 7.85
C GLN A 27 11.84 -2.21 7.77
N GLY A 28 12.06 -1.68 6.57
CA GLY A 28 12.76 -0.41 6.34
C GLY A 28 11.88 0.84 6.51
N LEU A 29 10.58 0.67 6.75
CA LEU A 29 9.62 1.76 6.85
C LEU A 29 9.16 1.99 8.29
N ASP A 30 8.91 3.26 8.64
CA ASP A 30 8.27 3.60 9.91
C ASP A 30 6.74 3.41 9.81
N LEU A 31 6.31 2.15 9.98
CA LEU A 31 4.91 1.74 9.90
C LEU A 31 4.02 2.35 10.98
N LYS A 32 4.57 3.06 11.97
CA LYS A 32 3.78 3.75 12.99
C LYS A 32 3.19 5.05 12.45
N ASN A 33 3.87 5.67 11.49
CA ASN A 33 3.49 6.94 10.88
C ASN A 33 2.80 6.78 9.52
N LEU A 34 2.73 5.55 9.01
CA LEU A 34 2.12 5.25 7.72
C LEU A 34 0.77 4.57 7.87
N ASN A 35 -0.18 4.96 7.02
CA ASN A 35 -1.43 4.22 6.87
C ASN A 35 -1.30 3.10 5.82
N LEU A 36 -2.27 2.18 5.79
CA LEU A 36 -2.28 1.05 4.87
C LEU A 36 -2.24 1.48 3.39
N THR A 37 -2.90 2.58 3.04
CA THR A 37 -2.93 3.13 1.66
C THR A 37 -1.56 3.59 1.21
N GLU A 38 -0.82 4.28 2.08
CA GLU A 38 0.56 4.69 1.82
C GLU A 38 1.50 3.50 1.69
N ILE A 39 1.31 2.50 2.56
CA ILE A 39 2.07 1.25 2.49
C ILE A 39 1.84 0.54 1.15
N ILE A 40 0.57 0.38 0.74
CA ILE A 40 0.22 -0.21 -0.56
C ILE A 40 0.85 0.59 -1.71
N SER A 41 0.79 1.93 -1.64
CA SER A 41 1.35 2.80 -2.66
C SER A 41 2.86 2.65 -2.80
N LYS A 42 3.59 2.57 -1.67
CA LYS A 42 5.04 2.33 -1.65
C LYS A 42 5.39 0.95 -2.21
N LEU A 43 4.70 -0.10 -1.75
CA LEU A 43 4.92 -1.46 -2.24
C LEU A 43 4.63 -1.59 -3.74
N HIS A 44 3.62 -0.89 -4.26
CA HIS A 44 3.37 -0.87 -5.69
C HIS A 44 4.39 -0.05 -6.48
N ALA A 45 4.82 1.11 -5.97
CA ALA A 45 5.88 1.91 -6.61
C ALA A 45 7.18 1.10 -6.79
N GLU A 46 7.44 0.17 -5.87
CA GLU A 46 8.55 -0.78 -5.91
C GLU A 46 8.28 -2.02 -6.79
N GLY A 47 7.10 -2.11 -7.41
CA GLY A 47 6.69 -3.25 -8.24
C GLY A 47 6.47 -4.55 -7.45
N LEU A 48 6.32 -4.47 -6.12
CA LEU A 48 6.11 -5.64 -5.24
C LEU A 48 4.65 -6.12 -5.26
N LEU A 49 3.73 -5.28 -5.74
CA LEU A 49 2.33 -5.63 -5.95
C LEU A 49 2.09 -5.73 -7.46
N LYS A 50 1.84 -6.94 -7.96
CA LYS A 50 1.69 -7.22 -9.40
C LYS A 50 0.30 -6.96 -9.96
N ASN A 51 -0.64 -6.45 -9.16
CA ASN A 51 -2.03 -6.31 -9.59
C ASN A 51 -2.25 -4.92 -10.20
N GLU A 52 -2.02 -4.81 -11.52
CA GLU A 52 -2.20 -3.58 -12.31
C GLU A 52 -3.59 -2.94 -12.12
N GLY A 53 -4.65 -3.75 -11.91
CA GLY A 53 -6.03 -3.24 -11.77
C GLY A 53 -6.37 -2.58 -10.41
N LEU A 54 -5.59 -2.86 -9.36
CA LEU A 54 -5.83 -2.28 -8.03
C LEU A 54 -5.20 -0.91 -7.88
N VAL A 55 -4.12 -0.61 -8.59
CA VAL A 55 -3.45 0.69 -8.48
C VAL A 55 -4.04 1.75 -9.38
N ASP A 56 -4.67 1.41 -10.50
CA ASP A 56 -5.54 2.38 -11.16
C ASP A 56 -6.70 2.79 -10.24
N ASN A 57 -7.33 1.83 -9.54
CA ASN A 57 -8.39 2.14 -8.58
C ASN A 57 -7.91 2.88 -7.32
N ILE A 58 -6.72 2.56 -6.80
CA ILE A 58 -6.15 3.25 -5.64
C ILE A 58 -5.55 4.59 -6.05
N LYS A 59 -4.96 4.77 -7.25
CA LYS A 59 -4.53 6.08 -7.72
C LYS A 59 -5.70 6.99 -8.03
N GLU A 60 -6.79 6.45 -8.58
CA GLU A 60 -8.00 7.22 -8.83
C GLU A 60 -8.65 7.61 -7.50
N LYS A 61 -8.82 6.67 -6.56
CA LYS A 61 -9.39 6.95 -5.22
C LYS A 61 -8.46 7.70 -4.28
N ALA A 62 -7.15 7.46 -4.31
CA ALA A 62 -6.16 8.23 -3.56
C ALA A 62 -5.89 9.57 -4.24
N GLY A 63 -6.04 9.69 -5.55
CA GLY A 63 -6.08 10.97 -6.24
C GLY A 63 -7.27 11.81 -5.77
N ASP A 64 -8.44 11.20 -5.60
CA ASP A 64 -9.62 11.85 -5.01
C ASP A 64 -9.51 12.10 -3.50
N LEU A 65 -8.94 11.16 -2.73
CA LEU A 65 -8.76 11.30 -1.29
C LEU A 65 -7.64 12.29 -0.95
N LEU A 66 -6.48 12.20 -1.59
CA LEU A 66 -5.39 13.18 -1.45
C LEU A 66 -5.82 14.51 -2.08
N GLY A 67 -6.49 14.50 -3.23
CA GLY A 67 -7.13 15.66 -3.82
C GLY A 67 -8.02 16.38 -2.80
N ASN A 68 -8.99 15.69 -2.20
CA ASN A 68 -9.89 16.28 -1.20
C ASN A 68 -9.24 16.60 0.16
N LEU A 69 -8.14 15.94 0.53
CA LEU A 69 -7.39 16.26 1.74
C LEU A 69 -6.45 17.47 1.54
N PHE A 70 -6.02 17.75 0.31
CA PHE A 70 -5.17 18.89 -0.03
C PHE A 70 -5.94 20.08 -0.68
N HIS A 71 -7.21 19.91 -1.10
CA HIS A 71 -8.05 20.99 -1.65
C HIS A 71 -8.92 21.74 -0.62
N LYS A 72 -8.71 21.52 0.69
CA LYS A 72 -9.42 22.29 1.71
C LYS A 72 -8.49 23.29 2.40
N ASN A 73 -8.18 24.37 1.67
CA ASN A 73 -7.95 25.70 2.20
C ASN A 73 -8.36 26.74 1.14
#